data_AF-A0A6A5Z672-F1
#
_entry.id   AF-A0A6A5Z672-F1
#
_cell.length_a   1.000
_cell.length_b   1.000
_cell.length_c   1.000
_cell.angle_alpha   90.00
_cell.angle_beta   90.00
_cell.angle_gamma   90.00
#
_symmetry.space_group_name_H-M   'P 1'
#
loop_
_entity.id
_entity.type
_entity.pdbx_description
1 polymer ?
#
loop_
_entity_poly.entity_id
_entity_poly.type
_entity_poly.pdbx_seq_one_letter_code
_entity_poly.pdbx_strand_id
1 'polypeptide(L)'
;MAGAWQFLALQQKPANAKDPQVVQSPEVEVDDQDDEWYDTESTASGYSPVKKLQNANGDSSLVNVKSLSPQEEAVLLPYMPALFGTDLPPVGLEIQVAYENVNKQLRQLWLNHRGRMDIVDICQSAKETLERQNGLFPGNFTLKAFGKRPKPWRRYNVFKFERRWIDYFLREAEAHKDPEAMTESEIMDRKKWSSIPYELTLDCNRGDVLKLWDEWHEKKRVHIPTLPAAELQVDAKEPDLVTYVNGEAGGHGESPRTMMPPTSTDADALTSDGFEGVDDSTTTESQAEAIDARP
;
A
#
# COMPACT_ATOMS: atom_id res chain seq x y z
N MET A 1 -37.49 23.61 -29.58
CA MET A 1 -36.76 24.90 -29.45
C MET A 1 -35.28 24.59 -29.46
N ALA A 2 -34.53 25.27 -30.32
CA ALA A 2 -33.15 25.01 -30.64
C ALA A 2 -32.21 25.42 -29.49
N GLY A 3 -31.42 24.48 -28.99
CA GLY A 3 -30.31 24.73 -28.06
C GLY A 3 -28.99 24.63 -28.82
N ALA A 4 -28.34 25.78 -29.01
CA ALA A 4 -27.09 25.95 -29.73
C ALA A 4 -25.92 25.35 -28.96
N TRP A 5 -25.26 24.33 -29.52
CA TRP A 5 -23.95 23.89 -29.08
C TRP A 5 -22.88 24.78 -29.72
N GLN A 6 -22.28 25.66 -28.92
CA GLN A 6 -21.13 26.46 -29.31
C GLN A 6 -19.92 25.54 -29.49
N PHE A 7 -19.44 25.47 -30.74
CA PHE A 7 -18.17 24.90 -31.13
C PHE A 7 -17.02 25.62 -30.41
N LEU A 8 -16.26 24.89 -29.57
CA LEU A 8 -14.96 25.34 -29.13
C LEU A 8 -13.99 25.27 -30.33
N ALA A 9 -13.52 26.43 -30.76
CA ALA A 9 -12.50 26.57 -31.78
C ALA A 9 -11.16 26.00 -31.28
N LEU A 10 -10.70 24.93 -31.93
CA LEU A 10 -9.31 24.49 -31.92
C LEU A 10 -8.42 25.60 -32.47
N GLN A 11 -7.73 26.33 -31.59
CA GLN A 11 -6.58 27.14 -31.99
C GLN A 11 -5.43 26.19 -32.36
N GLN A 12 -5.25 25.99 -33.67
CA GLN A 12 -4.01 25.44 -34.22
C GLN A 12 -2.87 26.41 -33.92
N LYS A 13 -1.96 25.99 -33.05
CA LYS A 13 -0.70 26.67 -32.77
C LYS A 13 0.25 26.39 -33.95
N PRO A 14 0.74 27.41 -34.69
CA PRO A 14 1.65 27.16 -35.80
C PRO A 14 2.97 26.58 -35.29
N ALA A 15 3.38 25.47 -35.90
CA ALA A 15 4.68 24.86 -35.74
C ALA A 15 5.76 25.83 -36.24
N ASN A 16 6.44 26.51 -35.32
CA ASN A 16 7.66 27.23 -35.61
C ASN A 16 8.82 26.23 -35.54
N ALA A 17 9.07 25.57 -36.67
CA ALA A 17 10.28 24.79 -36.91
C ALA A 17 11.47 25.76 -36.97
N LYS A 18 12.14 25.93 -35.83
CA LYS A 18 13.53 26.37 -35.80
C LYS A 18 14.39 25.14 -35.60
N ASP A 19 15.09 24.76 -36.65
CA ASP A 19 16.16 23.77 -36.62
C ASP A 19 17.11 24.06 -35.44
N PRO A 20 17.34 23.11 -34.53
CA PRO A 20 18.44 23.24 -33.60
C PRO A 20 19.73 23.15 -34.42
N GLN A 21 20.46 24.27 -34.50
CA GLN A 21 21.86 24.26 -34.88
C GLN A 21 22.58 23.24 -34.00
N VAL A 22 23.10 22.20 -34.65
CA VAL A 22 24.06 21.26 -34.08
C VAL A 22 25.32 22.05 -33.77
N VAL A 23 25.37 22.61 -32.56
CA VAL A 23 26.62 23.06 -31.95
C VAL A 23 27.41 21.77 -31.71
N GLN A 24 28.43 21.55 -32.54
CA GLN A 24 29.42 20.53 -32.31
C GLN A 24 30.09 20.83 -30.97
N SER A 25 29.66 20.13 -29.94
CA SER A 25 30.38 20.07 -28.67
C SER A 25 31.79 19.54 -28.96
N PRO A 26 32.84 20.18 -28.43
CA PRO A 26 34.20 19.66 -28.57
C PRO A 26 34.24 18.25 -28.03
N GLU A 27 34.84 17.37 -28.82
CA GLU A 27 35.21 16.00 -28.49
C GLU A 27 36.07 16.05 -27.23
N VAL A 28 35.43 15.85 -26.08
CA VAL A 28 36.12 15.58 -24.83
C VAL A 28 36.51 14.12 -24.92
N GLU A 29 37.80 13.86 -25.19
CA GLU A 29 38.44 12.58 -24.86
C GLU A 29 38.20 12.34 -23.37
N VAL A 30 37.20 11.53 -23.08
CA VAL A 30 37.01 10.97 -21.74
C VAL A 30 38.00 9.82 -21.67
N ASP A 31 39.07 10.06 -20.92
CA ASP A 31 40.03 9.04 -20.51
C ASP A 31 39.23 7.98 -19.72
N ASP A 32 39.00 6.83 -20.35
CA ASP A 32 38.34 5.65 -19.76
C ASP A 32 39.27 5.00 -18.71
N GLN A 33 39.69 5.78 -17.72
CA GLN A 33 40.39 5.30 -16.55
C GLN A 33 39.40 4.59 -15.62
N ASP A 34 39.43 3.27 -15.72
CA ASP A 34 39.40 2.37 -14.57
C ASP A 34 38.13 2.47 -13.70
N ASP A 35 36.99 2.11 -14.29
CA ASP A 35 35.87 1.54 -13.55
C ASP A 35 36.19 0.09 -13.13
N GLU A 36 37.29 -0.08 -12.38
CA GLU A 36 37.62 -1.28 -11.61
C GLU A 36 36.73 -1.36 -10.35
N TRP A 37 35.42 -1.37 -10.56
CA TRP A 37 34.50 -1.79 -9.51
C TRP A 37 34.54 -3.32 -9.46
N TYR A 38 35.11 -3.83 -8.38
CA TYR A 38 35.15 -5.23 -7.92
C TYR A 38 36.45 -6.01 -8.15
N ASP A 39 37.52 -5.57 -7.49
CA ASP A 39 38.44 -6.53 -6.89
C ASP A 39 37.75 -7.19 -5.69
N THR A 40 37.15 -8.37 -5.94
CA THR A 40 36.79 -9.34 -4.90
C THR A 40 38.02 -10.10 -4.39
N GLU A 41 39.15 -9.41 -4.22
CA GLU A 41 40.31 -9.99 -3.55
C GLU A 41 40.02 -10.07 -2.06
N SER A 42 39.53 -11.24 -1.67
CA SER A 42 39.38 -11.67 -0.29
C SER A 42 40.75 -11.68 0.39
N THR A 43 41.18 -10.53 0.93
CA THR A 43 42.24 -10.52 1.94
C THR A 43 41.71 -11.21 3.20
N ALA A 44 42.10 -12.47 3.34
CA ALA A 44 42.06 -13.23 4.56
C ALA A 44 42.93 -12.54 5.64
N SER A 45 42.39 -11.53 6.31
CA SER A 45 43.04 -10.86 7.44
C SER A 45 42.06 -10.74 8.60
N GLY A 46 41.92 -11.86 9.32
CA GLY A 46 42.18 -12.00 10.77
C GLY A 46 41.58 -11.06 11.81
N TYR A 47 40.83 -10.02 11.47
CA TYR A 47 40.29 -9.07 12.47
C TYR A 47 38.78 -8.98 12.37
N SER A 48 38.12 -9.97 12.97
CA SER A 48 36.70 -9.90 13.29
C SER A 48 36.48 -8.77 14.30
N PRO A 49 35.77 -7.69 13.97
CA PRO A 49 35.48 -6.64 14.92
C PRO A 49 34.52 -7.21 15.96
N VAL A 50 35.05 -7.51 17.15
CA VAL A 50 34.27 -7.83 18.35
C VAL A 50 33.45 -6.59 18.70
N LYS A 51 32.28 -6.45 18.09
CA LYS A 51 31.25 -5.51 18.50
C LYS A 51 30.83 -5.94 19.90
N LYS A 52 31.36 -5.26 20.91
CA LYS A 52 30.80 -5.24 22.26
C LYS A 52 29.36 -4.73 22.11
N LEU A 53 28.41 -5.66 22.11
CA LEU A 53 27.00 -5.39 22.38
C LEU A 53 26.93 -4.82 23.80
N GLN A 54 27.03 -3.50 23.88
CA GLN A 54 26.78 -2.77 25.10
C GLN A 54 25.26 -2.74 25.27
N ASN A 55 24.80 -3.52 26.24
CA ASN A 55 23.41 -3.62 26.68
C ASN A 55 22.84 -2.22 26.98
N ALA A 56 22.15 -1.64 26.00
CA ALA A 56 21.18 -0.60 26.29
C ALA A 56 19.94 -1.32 26.83
N ASN A 57 19.75 -1.23 28.16
CA ASN A 57 18.51 -1.58 28.86
C ASN A 57 17.38 -0.65 28.38
N GLY A 58 16.88 -0.88 27.18
CA GLY A 58 15.60 -0.37 26.72
C GLY A 58 14.62 -1.53 26.72
N ASP A 59 13.55 -1.41 27.52
CA ASP A 59 12.35 -2.25 27.53
C ASP A 59 11.58 -2.23 26.20
N SER A 60 12.27 -2.25 25.06
CA SER A 60 11.65 -2.62 23.79
C SER A 60 11.47 -4.14 23.83
N SER A 61 10.32 -4.55 24.38
CA SER A 61 9.77 -5.90 24.36
C SER A 61 10.22 -6.66 23.09
N LEU A 62 11.29 -7.44 23.25
CA LEU A 62 11.84 -8.33 22.25
C LEU A 62 10.90 -9.53 22.20
N VAL A 63 9.70 -9.32 21.66
CA VAL A 63 8.80 -10.41 21.30
C VAL A 63 9.52 -11.17 20.19
N ASN A 64 10.28 -12.19 20.56
CA ASN A 64 10.94 -13.08 19.62
C ASN A 64 9.83 -13.91 18.95
N VAL A 65 9.24 -13.36 17.89
CA VAL A 65 8.28 -14.06 17.05
C VAL A 65 9.05 -15.22 16.43
N LYS A 66 8.76 -16.44 16.89
CA LYS A 66 9.36 -17.66 16.35
C LYS A 66 9.17 -17.64 14.84
N SER A 67 10.27 -17.59 14.10
CA SER A 67 10.25 -17.72 12.64
C SER A 67 9.58 -19.04 12.28
N LEU A 68 8.61 -18.99 11.37
CA LEU A 68 7.90 -20.16 10.87
C LEU A 68 8.91 -21.15 10.26
N SER A 69 8.72 -22.45 10.47
CA SER A 69 9.58 -23.44 9.82
C SER A 69 9.30 -23.51 8.31
N PRO A 70 10.29 -23.81 7.45
CA PRO A 70 10.07 -23.92 6.00
C PRO A 70 9.00 -24.97 5.63
N GLN A 71 8.85 -26.03 6.45
CA GLN A 71 7.84 -27.06 6.26
C GLN A 71 6.43 -26.54 6.54
N GLU A 72 6.24 -25.79 7.64
CA GLU A 72 4.97 -25.12 7.93
C GLU A 72 4.63 -24.09 6.84
N GLU A 73 5.62 -23.35 6.33
CA GLU A 73 5.42 -22.38 5.25
C GLU A 73 4.86 -23.07 4.00
N ALA A 74 5.49 -24.17 3.57
CA ALA A 74 5.05 -24.93 2.41
C ALA A 74 3.61 -25.47 2.52
N VAL A 75 3.16 -25.81 3.74
CA VAL A 75 1.78 -26.24 4.00
C VAL A 75 0.79 -25.07 3.92
N LEU A 76 1.19 -23.87 4.34
CA LEU A 76 0.33 -22.69 4.35
C LEU A 76 0.22 -21.99 3.00
N LEU A 77 1.26 -22.02 2.17
CA LEU A 77 1.32 -21.30 0.89
C LEU A 77 0.13 -21.57 -0.06
N PRO A 78 -0.39 -22.81 -0.20
CA PRO A 78 -1.57 -23.07 -1.02
C PRO A 78 -2.85 -22.37 -0.55
N TYR A 79 -2.94 -22.01 0.73
CA TYR A 79 -4.10 -21.35 1.34
C TYR A 79 -3.94 -19.84 1.46
N MET A 80 -2.79 -19.31 1.05
CA MET A 80 -2.53 -17.89 1.09
C MET A 80 -3.48 -17.17 0.13
N PRO A 81 -4.06 -16.03 0.54
CA PRO A 81 -4.92 -15.23 -0.32
C PRO A 81 -4.24 -14.91 -1.66
N ALA A 82 -4.97 -15.08 -2.77
CA ALA A 82 -4.47 -14.76 -4.11
C ALA A 82 -4.05 -13.29 -4.23
N LEU A 83 -4.70 -12.41 -3.45
CA LEU A 83 -4.33 -11.01 -3.27
C LEU A 83 -2.84 -10.87 -2.91
N PHE A 84 -2.29 -11.74 -2.06
CA PHE A 84 -0.87 -11.76 -1.65
C PHE A 84 0.04 -12.59 -2.56
N GLY A 85 -0.43 -12.96 -3.76
CA GLY A 85 0.34 -13.72 -4.75
C GLY A 85 1.59 -12.96 -5.24
N THR A 86 2.56 -13.67 -5.81
CA THR A 86 3.84 -13.08 -6.27
C THR A 86 3.76 -12.43 -7.65
N ASP A 87 2.64 -12.56 -8.37
CA ASP A 87 2.48 -11.98 -9.71
C ASP A 87 2.57 -10.46 -9.69
N LEU A 88 3.37 -9.92 -10.61
CA LEU A 88 3.72 -8.51 -10.68
C LEU A 88 2.73 -7.74 -11.57
N PRO A 89 2.31 -6.53 -11.16
CA PRO A 89 1.44 -5.69 -11.98
C PRO A 89 2.19 -5.15 -13.21
N PRO A 90 1.50 -4.87 -14.33
CA PRO A 90 2.10 -4.32 -15.54
C PRO A 90 2.39 -2.81 -15.40
N VAL A 91 3.34 -2.47 -14.54
CA VAL A 91 3.74 -1.09 -14.21
C VAL A 91 5.24 -0.84 -14.41
N GLY A 92 5.66 0.42 -14.29
CA GLY A 92 7.08 0.77 -14.29
C GLY A 92 7.82 0.23 -13.06
N LEU A 93 9.15 0.07 -13.21
CA LEU A 93 10.01 -0.61 -12.23
C LEU A 93 9.92 -0.02 -10.80
N GLU A 94 9.88 1.30 -10.64
CA GLU A 94 9.79 1.92 -9.31
C GLU A 94 8.50 1.53 -8.56
N ILE A 95 7.39 1.46 -9.29
CA ILE A 95 6.07 1.12 -8.76
C ILE A 95 5.99 -0.38 -8.49
N GLN A 96 6.63 -1.19 -9.34
CA GLN A 96 6.71 -2.64 -9.16
C GLN A 96 7.53 -3.01 -7.92
N VAL A 97 8.68 -2.37 -7.69
CA VAL A 97 9.47 -2.59 -6.47
C VAL A 97 8.68 -2.19 -5.23
N ALA A 98 7.89 -1.12 -5.30
CA ALA A 98 6.99 -0.73 -4.22
C ALA A 98 5.92 -1.80 -3.95
N TYR A 99 5.31 -2.36 -4.99
CA TYR A 99 4.37 -3.47 -4.88
C TYR A 99 5.00 -4.69 -4.18
N GLU A 100 6.17 -5.11 -4.65
CA GLU A 100 6.89 -6.27 -4.09
C GLU A 100 7.22 -6.07 -2.61
N ASN A 101 7.68 -4.88 -2.21
CA ASN A 101 7.99 -4.58 -0.82
C ASN A 101 6.77 -4.70 0.10
N VAL A 102 5.65 -4.10 -0.31
CA VAL A 102 4.38 -4.18 0.45
C VAL A 102 3.88 -5.62 0.49
N ASN A 103 3.83 -6.29 -0.66
CA ASN A 103 3.36 -7.67 -0.76
C ASN A 103 4.21 -8.63 0.10
N LYS A 104 5.53 -8.47 0.11
CA LYS A 104 6.43 -9.24 0.97
C LYS A 104 6.11 -9.04 2.46
N GLN A 105 5.85 -7.80 2.89
CA GLN A 105 5.45 -7.50 4.25
C GLN A 105 4.11 -8.13 4.62
N LEU A 106 3.10 -8.02 3.74
CA LEU A 106 1.77 -8.62 3.94
C LEU A 106 1.85 -10.14 4.06
N ARG A 107 2.59 -10.81 3.15
CA ARG A 107 2.84 -12.25 3.20
C ARG A 107 3.51 -12.66 4.50
N GLN A 108 4.54 -11.91 4.92
CA GLN A 108 5.24 -12.20 6.17
C GLN A 108 4.32 -12.08 7.38
N LEU A 109 3.47 -11.04 7.44
CA LEU A 109 2.46 -10.90 8.49
C LEU A 109 1.48 -12.08 8.46
N TRP A 110 0.90 -12.39 7.31
CA TRP A 110 -0.03 -13.51 7.16
C TRP A 110 0.58 -14.85 7.62
N LEU A 111 1.82 -15.15 7.22
CA LEU A 111 2.56 -16.35 7.60
C LEU A 111 2.89 -16.37 9.11
N ASN A 112 3.31 -15.25 9.69
CA ASN A 112 3.57 -15.14 11.13
C ASN A 112 2.30 -15.44 11.96
N HIS A 113 1.13 -15.10 11.43
CA HIS A 113 -0.17 -15.42 12.02
C HIS A 113 -0.74 -16.77 11.59
N ARG A 114 0.04 -17.59 10.86
CA ARG A 114 -0.36 -18.92 10.36
C ARG A 114 -1.68 -18.89 9.57
N GLY A 115 -1.93 -17.79 8.87
CA GLY A 115 -3.16 -17.55 8.12
C GLY A 115 -4.43 -17.37 8.93
N ARG A 116 -4.33 -17.20 10.26
CA ARG A 116 -5.49 -17.03 11.15
C ARG A 116 -5.97 -15.58 11.27
N MET A 117 -5.14 -14.62 10.88
CA MET A 117 -5.47 -13.20 10.93
C MET A 117 -6.25 -12.81 9.68
N ASP A 118 -7.29 -11.98 9.86
CA ASP A 118 -8.09 -11.49 8.74
C ASP A 118 -7.23 -10.67 7.78
N ILE A 119 -7.57 -10.73 6.48
CA ILE A 119 -6.81 -10.06 5.42
C ILE A 119 -6.90 -8.54 5.61
N VAL A 120 -8.07 -8.03 6.03
CA VAL A 120 -8.27 -6.61 6.32
C VAL A 120 -7.37 -6.18 7.46
N ASP A 121 -7.34 -6.93 8.56
CA ASP A 121 -6.48 -6.63 9.72
C ASP A 121 -4.99 -6.64 9.34
N ILE A 122 -4.55 -7.58 8.49
CA ILE A 122 -3.17 -7.65 8.00
C ILE A 122 -2.82 -6.39 7.19
N CYS A 123 -3.71 -5.99 6.27
CA CYS A 123 -3.51 -4.79 5.46
C CYS A 123 -3.49 -3.52 6.33
N GLN A 124 -4.40 -3.44 7.31
CA GLN A 124 -4.47 -2.33 8.25
C GLN A 124 -3.19 -2.22 9.11
N SER A 125 -2.69 -3.34 9.62
CA SER A 125 -1.43 -3.38 10.38
C SER A 125 -0.20 -2.94 9.56
N ALA A 126 -0.13 -3.38 8.30
CA ALA A 126 0.92 -2.94 7.38
C ALA A 126 0.79 -1.44 7.05
N LYS A 127 -0.44 -0.93 6.87
CA LYS A 127 -0.72 0.50 6.64
C LYS A 127 -0.25 1.36 7.81
N GLU A 128 -0.59 0.99 9.04
CA GLU A 128 -0.14 1.68 10.25
C GLU A 128 1.38 1.69 10.39
N THR A 129 2.03 0.60 9.99
CA THR A 129 3.50 0.51 9.96
C THR A 129 4.11 1.49 8.96
N LEU A 130 3.55 1.57 7.74
CA LEU A 130 4.00 2.51 6.72
C LEU A 130 3.73 3.96 7.11
N GLU A 131 2.59 4.28 7.74
CA GLU A 131 2.29 5.63 8.23
C GLU A 131 3.22 6.05 9.38
N ARG A 132 3.55 5.12 10.29
CA ARG A 132 4.56 5.38 11.34
C ARG A 132 5.93 5.66 10.73
N GLN A 133 6.33 4.92 9.69
CA GLN A 133 7.57 5.16 8.95
C GLN A 133 7.54 6.50 8.19
N ASN A 134 6.38 6.90 7.68
CA ASN A 134 6.19 8.18 7.01
C ASN A 134 6.34 9.36 7.99
N GLY A 135 5.88 9.22 9.23
CA GLY A 135 6.13 10.22 10.28
C GLY A 135 7.63 10.41 10.61
N LEU A 136 8.44 9.39 10.35
CA LEU A 136 9.91 9.46 10.49
C LEU A 136 10.58 10.09 9.25
N PHE A 137 9.88 10.24 8.11
CA PHE A 137 10.48 10.61 6.83
C PHE A 137 9.71 11.65 5.98
N PRO A 138 10.35 12.75 5.55
CA PRO A 138 11.55 13.35 6.11
C PRO A 138 11.10 14.13 7.35
N GLY A 139 11.22 13.50 8.52
CA GLY A 139 10.87 14.12 9.80
C GLY A 139 11.53 15.49 9.86
N ASN A 140 10.70 16.53 9.82
CA ASN A 140 10.98 17.91 10.17
C ASN A 140 12.48 18.26 10.02
N PHE A 141 12.91 18.52 8.78
CA PHE A 141 14.18 19.22 8.50
C PHE A 141 14.11 20.59 9.19
N THR A 142 14.35 20.61 10.49
CA THR A 142 14.71 21.80 11.22
C THR A 142 15.98 22.27 10.54
N LEU A 143 15.85 23.42 9.86
CA LEU A 143 16.82 24.08 9.01
C LEU A 143 18.22 24.30 9.62
N LYS A 144 18.51 23.83 10.85
CA LYS A 144 19.76 24.07 11.57
C LYS A 144 20.81 22.96 11.45
N ALA A 145 20.47 21.75 10.98
CA ALA A 145 21.45 20.69 10.79
C ALA A 145 22.07 20.73 9.38
N PHE A 146 22.80 21.81 9.07
CA PHE A 146 23.58 21.93 7.84
C PHE A 146 24.76 20.95 7.89
N GLY A 147 24.72 19.88 7.09
CA GLY A 147 25.96 19.19 6.73
C GLY A 147 25.82 17.80 6.14
N LYS A 148 24.89 16.98 6.62
CA LYS A 148 24.74 15.60 6.11
C LYS A 148 23.27 15.24 6.06
N ARG A 149 22.67 15.33 4.87
CA ARG A 149 21.36 14.71 4.63
C ARG A 149 21.57 13.21 4.83
N PRO A 150 20.93 12.56 5.83
CA PRO A 150 20.99 11.11 5.90
C PRO A 150 20.47 10.58 4.57
N LYS A 151 21.28 9.75 3.91
CA LYS A 151 20.82 9.06 2.70
C LYS A 151 19.57 8.30 3.11
N PRO A 152 18.41 8.54 2.48
CA PRO A 152 17.18 7.85 2.84
C PRO A 152 17.45 6.35 2.82
N TRP A 153 17.16 5.65 3.92
CA TRP A 153 17.28 4.18 3.96
C TRP A 153 16.44 3.53 2.85
N ARG A 154 15.37 4.21 2.42
CA ARG A 154 14.46 3.81 1.36
C ARG A 154 14.33 4.94 0.33
N ARG A 155 14.32 4.62 -0.97
CA ARG A 155 14.13 5.62 -2.04
C ARG A 155 12.75 6.25 -1.91
N TYR A 156 12.69 7.59 -1.88
CA TYR A 156 11.44 8.33 -1.64
C TYR A 156 10.33 8.00 -2.63
N ASN A 157 10.65 7.89 -3.93
CA ASN A 157 9.68 7.56 -4.97
C ASN A 157 9.04 6.19 -4.73
N VAL A 158 9.85 5.18 -4.39
CA VAL A 158 9.36 3.83 -4.07
C VAL A 158 8.43 3.87 -2.86
N PHE A 159 8.85 4.52 -1.77
CA PHE A 159 8.04 4.62 -0.55
C PHE A 159 6.70 5.33 -0.77
N LYS A 160 6.66 6.37 -1.61
CA LYS A 160 5.41 7.04 -2.01
C LYS A 160 4.43 6.04 -2.65
N PHE A 161 4.91 5.15 -3.52
CA PHE A 161 4.08 4.13 -4.14
C PHE A 161 3.74 2.98 -3.18
N GLU A 162 4.59 2.65 -2.20
CA GLU A 162 4.25 1.65 -1.18
C GLU A 162 3.00 2.05 -0.39
N ARG A 163 2.87 3.34 -0.04
CA ARG A 163 1.66 3.86 0.63
C ARG A 163 0.40 3.73 -0.24
N ARG A 164 0.52 3.99 -1.54
CA ARG A 164 -0.61 3.84 -2.48
C ARG A 164 -0.99 2.38 -2.70
N TRP A 165 0.01 1.50 -2.76
CA TRP A 165 -0.23 0.07 -2.86
C TRP A 165 -0.94 -0.48 -1.63
N ILE A 166 -0.60 -0.05 -0.42
CA ILE A 166 -1.29 -0.55 0.77
C ILE A 166 -2.75 -0.11 0.83
N ASP A 167 -3.07 1.10 0.35
CA ASP A 167 -4.46 1.54 0.22
C ASP A 167 -5.24 0.66 -0.78
N TYR A 168 -4.62 0.34 -1.92
CA TYR A 168 -5.18 -0.62 -2.88
C TYR A 168 -5.45 -1.99 -2.24
N PHE A 169 -4.47 -2.53 -1.51
CA PHE A 169 -4.61 -3.83 -0.85
C PHE A 169 -5.73 -3.83 0.19
N LEU A 170 -5.86 -2.76 0.98
CA LEU A 170 -6.92 -2.63 1.97
C LEU A 170 -8.30 -2.61 1.30
N ARG A 171 -8.47 -1.82 0.22
CA ARG A 171 -9.72 -1.78 -0.54
C ARG A 171 -10.09 -3.15 -1.13
N GLU A 172 -9.13 -3.85 -1.74
CA GLU A 172 -9.39 -5.19 -2.28
C GLU A 172 -9.64 -6.22 -1.15
N ALA A 173 -8.99 -6.09 0.01
CA ALA A 173 -9.25 -6.95 1.16
C ALA A 173 -10.67 -6.75 1.72
N GLU A 174 -11.13 -5.51 1.88
CA GLU A 174 -12.50 -5.18 2.27
C GLU A 174 -13.50 -5.76 1.26
N ALA A 175 -13.18 -5.64 -0.03
CA ALA A 175 -13.94 -6.21 -1.12
C ALA A 175 -14.06 -7.74 -1.08
N HIS A 176 -13.13 -8.45 -0.44
CA HIS A 176 -13.15 -9.90 -0.28
C HIS A 176 -13.95 -10.37 0.93
N LYS A 177 -14.18 -9.52 1.93
CA LYS A 177 -14.81 -9.90 3.20
C LYS A 177 -16.30 -10.24 3.03
N ASP A 178 -17.01 -9.45 2.23
CA ASP A 178 -18.45 -9.59 2.04
C ASP A 178 -18.83 -9.72 0.55
N PRO A 179 -18.46 -10.82 -0.12
CA PRO A 179 -18.81 -11.00 -1.53
C PRO A 179 -20.32 -11.15 -1.74
N GLU A 180 -21.05 -11.67 -0.76
CA GLU A 180 -22.51 -11.88 -0.82
C GLU A 180 -23.33 -10.63 -0.45
N ALA A 181 -22.76 -9.69 0.31
CA ALA A 181 -23.45 -8.44 0.66
C ALA A 181 -23.41 -7.41 -0.47
N MET A 182 -22.61 -7.68 -1.50
CA MET A 182 -22.46 -6.79 -2.63
C MET A 182 -23.68 -6.89 -3.54
N THR A 183 -24.45 -5.81 -3.60
CA THR A 183 -25.61 -5.73 -4.50
C THR A 183 -25.15 -5.86 -5.96
N GLU A 184 -26.01 -6.38 -6.84
CA GLU A 184 -25.71 -6.51 -8.28
C GLU A 184 -25.26 -5.17 -8.90
N SER A 185 -25.81 -4.06 -8.43
CA SER A 185 -25.40 -2.69 -8.78
C SER A 185 -23.94 -2.39 -8.42
N GLU A 186 -23.48 -2.83 -7.26
CA GLU A 186 -22.11 -2.59 -6.79
C GLU A 186 -21.10 -3.47 -7.54
N ILE A 187 -21.49 -4.70 -7.92
CA ILE A 187 -20.70 -5.56 -8.83
C ILE A 187 -20.56 -4.89 -10.20
N MET A 188 -21.65 -4.31 -10.71
CA MET A 188 -21.64 -3.58 -11.99
C MET A 188 -20.82 -2.30 -11.92
N ASP A 189 -20.85 -1.58 -10.80
CA ASP A 189 -20.05 -0.38 -10.61
C ASP A 189 -18.57 -0.70 -10.51
N ARG A 190 -18.18 -1.82 -9.89
CA ARG A 190 -16.79 -2.29 -9.92
C ARG A 190 -16.28 -2.59 -11.32
N LYS A 191 -17.14 -3.11 -12.22
CA LYS A 191 -16.78 -3.31 -13.63
C LYS A 191 -16.61 -1.99 -14.39
N LYS A 192 -17.24 -0.91 -13.93
CA LYS A 192 -17.07 0.43 -14.51
C LYS A 192 -15.80 1.12 -14.06
N TRP A 193 -15.20 0.68 -12.94
CA TRP A 193 -13.97 1.28 -12.46
C TRP A 193 -12.85 0.94 -13.45
N SER A 194 -11.94 1.90 -13.65
CA SER A 194 -10.77 1.67 -14.50
C SER A 194 -10.03 0.41 -14.05
N SER A 195 -9.56 -0.39 -15.01
CA SER A 195 -8.70 -1.56 -14.78
C SER A 195 -7.47 -1.23 -13.95
N ILE A 196 -7.10 0.04 -13.86
CA ILE A 196 -5.97 0.54 -13.09
C ILE A 196 -6.49 1.08 -11.75
N PRO A 197 -5.90 0.67 -10.62
CA PRO A 197 -6.20 1.23 -9.31
C PRO A 197 -6.04 2.75 -9.29
N TYR A 198 -7.09 3.47 -8.90
CA TYR A 198 -7.09 4.93 -8.86
C TYR A 198 -6.11 5.48 -7.82
N GLU A 199 -5.79 4.70 -6.78
CA GLU A 199 -4.82 5.03 -5.73
C GLU A 199 -3.42 5.27 -6.31
N LEU A 200 -3.09 4.57 -7.40
CA LEU A 200 -1.78 4.66 -8.04
C LEU A 200 -1.64 5.94 -8.88
N THR A 201 -2.73 6.61 -9.22
CA THR A 201 -2.81 7.81 -10.08
C THR A 201 -1.98 7.65 -11.36
N LEU A 202 -2.11 6.51 -12.04
CA LEU A 202 -1.39 6.20 -13.27
C LEU A 202 -2.28 6.48 -14.47
N ASP A 203 -1.80 7.34 -15.35
CA ASP A 203 -2.46 7.61 -16.63
C ASP A 203 -1.97 6.59 -17.67
N CYS A 204 -2.77 5.57 -17.95
CA CYS A 204 -2.49 4.64 -19.04
C CYS A 204 -3.68 4.55 -19.99
N ASN A 205 -3.51 5.07 -21.20
CA ASN A 205 -4.51 4.98 -22.27
C ASN A 205 -4.19 3.86 -23.29
N ARG A 206 -3.26 2.97 -22.93
CA ARG A 206 -2.81 1.90 -23.82
C ARG A 206 -3.68 0.67 -23.60
N GLY A 207 -4.52 0.36 -24.60
CA GLY A 207 -5.49 -0.74 -24.51
C GLY A 207 -4.85 -2.13 -24.29
N ASP A 208 -3.62 -2.35 -24.74
CA ASP A 208 -2.86 -3.57 -24.47
C ASP A 208 -2.43 -3.67 -23.00
N VAL A 209 -1.97 -2.57 -22.40
CA VAL A 209 -1.61 -2.51 -20.98
C VAL A 209 -2.85 -2.66 -20.09
N LEU A 210 -3.99 -2.09 -20.48
CA LEU A 210 -5.26 -2.27 -19.76
C LEU A 210 -5.69 -3.74 -19.70
N LYS A 211 -5.54 -4.50 -20.79
CA LYS A 211 -5.81 -5.95 -20.79
C LYS A 211 -4.91 -6.70 -19.82
N LEU A 212 -3.62 -6.35 -19.76
CA LEU A 212 -2.70 -6.96 -18.79
C LEU A 212 -3.11 -6.65 -17.34
N TRP A 213 -3.65 -5.46 -17.09
CA TRP A 213 -4.22 -5.10 -15.79
C TRP A 213 -5.45 -5.93 -15.45
N ASP A 214 -6.37 -6.11 -16.40
CA ASP A 214 -7.55 -6.95 -16.21
C ASP A 214 -7.16 -8.39 -15.86
N GLU A 215 -6.25 -8.99 -16.63
CA GLU A 215 -5.73 -10.35 -16.39
C GLU A 215 -5.03 -10.45 -15.03
N TRP A 216 -4.28 -9.41 -14.63
CA TRP A 216 -3.62 -9.38 -13.34
C TRP A 216 -4.64 -9.29 -12.19
N HIS A 217 -5.66 -8.44 -12.31
CA HIS A 217 -6.73 -8.32 -11.30
C HIS A 217 -7.55 -9.58 -11.17
N GLU A 218 -7.88 -10.25 -12.28
CA GLU A 218 -8.60 -11.52 -12.27
C GLU A 218 -7.85 -12.56 -11.43
N LYS A 219 -6.52 -12.65 -11.58
CA LYS A 219 -5.67 -13.53 -10.76
C LYS A 219 -5.68 -13.14 -9.28
N LYS A 220 -5.72 -11.85 -8.94
CA LYS A 220 -5.71 -11.39 -7.53
C LYS A 220 -7.05 -11.57 -6.83
N ARG A 221 -8.15 -11.51 -7.57
CA ARG A 221 -9.53 -11.60 -7.04
C ARG A 221 -10.07 -13.02 -6.97
N VAL A 222 -9.23 -14.03 -7.23
CA VAL A 222 -9.60 -15.43 -7.03
C VAL A 222 -10.03 -15.67 -5.58
N HIS A 223 -11.05 -16.50 -5.40
CA HIS A 223 -11.58 -16.84 -4.09
C HIS A 223 -10.48 -17.39 -3.17
N ILE A 224 -10.54 -16.98 -1.90
CA ILE A 224 -9.55 -17.36 -0.88
C ILE A 224 -9.81 -18.82 -0.48
N PRO A 225 -8.84 -19.73 -0.64
CA PRO A 225 -9.01 -21.11 -0.22
C PRO A 225 -9.26 -21.18 1.29
N THR A 226 -10.28 -21.93 1.72
CA THR A 226 -10.56 -22.12 3.15
C THR A 226 -9.47 -22.99 3.78
N LEU A 227 -8.88 -22.50 4.87
CA LEU A 227 -7.84 -23.22 5.58
C LEU A 227 -8.46 -24.41 6.36
N PRO A 228 -7.93 -25.65 6.25
CA PRO A 228 -8.49 -26.81 6.93
C PRO A 228 -8.38 -26.66 8.45
N ALA A 229 -9.52 -26.59 9.13
CA ALA A 229 -9.56 -26.44 10.60
C ALA A 229 -8.86 -27.61 11.35
N ALA A 230 -8.74 -28.78 10.69
CA ALA A 230 -8.27 -30.02 11.30
C ALA A 230 -6.73 -30.15 11.42
N GLU A 231 -5.94 -29.45 10.60
CA GLU A 231 -4.48 -29.67 10.55
C GLU A 231 -3.68 -28.73 11.46
N LEU A 232 -4.33 -27.73 12.07
CA LEU A 232 -3.66 -26.72 12.91
C LEU A 232 -3.96 -26.84 14.41
N GLN A 233 -4.52 -27.97 14.86
CA GLN A 233 -4.43 -28.40 16.26
C GLN A 233 -3.00 -28.87 16.56
N VAL A 234 -2.00 -28.01 16.28
CA VAL A 234 -0.70 -28.13 16.91
C VAL A 234 -0.97 -27.86 18.36
N ASP A 235 -0.95 -28.92 19.18
CA ASP A 235 -1.12 -28.94 20.63
C ASP A 235 -0.89 -27.56 21.22
N ALA A 236 -1.98 -26.81 21.36
CA ALA A 236 -2.01 -25.60 22.13
C ALA A 236 -1.91 -26.08 23.58
N LYS A 237 -0.71 -26.53 23.95
CA LYS A 237 -0.24 -26.46 25.32
C LYS A 237 -0.20 -24.97 25.58
N GLU A 238 -1.36 -24.48 26.01
CA GLU A 238 -1.63 -23.15 26.49
C GLU A 238 -0.36 -22.70 27.21
N PRO A 239 0.36 -21.68 26.71
CA PRO A 239 1.51 -21.19 27.44
C PRO A 239 0.95 -20.74 28.78
N ASP A 240 1.28 -21.52 29.82
CA ASP A 240 0.86 -21.35 31.19
C ASP A 240 0.83 -19.86 31.47
N LEU A 241 -0.39 -19.32 31.50
CA LEU A 241 -0.65 -17.89 31.42
C LEU A 241 -0.05 -17.35 32.70
N VAL A 242 1.18 -16.82 32.60
CA VAL A 242 1.91 -16.27 33.73
C VAL A 242 0.99 -15.21 34.28
N THR A 243 0.34 -15.56 35.39
CA THR A 243 -0.51 -14.68 36.16
C THR A 243 0.35 -13.47 36.43
N TYR A 244 -0.04 -12.34 35.84
CA TYR A 244 0.50 -11.05 36.20
C TYR A 244 0.27 -10.92 37.71
N VAL A 245 1.33 -11.17 38.48
CA VAL A 245 1.39 -10.84 39.89
C VAL A 245 1.25 -9.33 39.91
N ASN A 246 0.05 -8.86 40.24
CA ASN A 246 -0.21 -7.51 40.66
C ASN A 246 0.69 -7.24 41.86
N GLY A 247 1.87 -6.66 41.60
CA GLY A 247 2.66 -6.02 42.62
C GLY A 247 1.91 -4.77 43.07
N GLU A 248 1.05 -4.92 44.08
CA GLU A 248 0.63 -3.82 44.96
C GLU A 248 1.87 -3.27 45.66
N ALA A 249 2.61 -2.41 44.96
CA ALA A 249 3.55 -1.49 45.58
C ALA A 249 2.75 -0.28 46.04
N GLY A 250 2.24 -0.35 47.28
CA GLY A 250 1.76 0.80 48.02
C GLY A 250 2.86 1.86 48.08
N GLY A 251 2.60 3.00 47.47
CA GLY A 251 3.47 4.17 47.48
C GLY A 251 2.63 5.42 47.53
N HIS A 252 2.24 5.83 48.74
CA HIS A 252 1.73 7.16 49.02
C HIS A 252 2.76 8.20 48.57
N GLY A 253 2.44 8.88 47.46
CA GLY A 253 3.16 10.06 46.99
C GLY A 253 2.13 11.14 46.69
N GLU A 254 1.82 11.95 47.70
CA GLU A 254 1.09 13.20 47.53
C GLU A 254 1.83 14.08 46.50
N SER A 255 1.10 14.55 45.49
CA SER A 255 1.58 15.62 44.62
C SER A 255 0.43 16.53 44.20
N PRO A 256 0.73 17.83 43.99
CA PRO A 256 -0.15 18.91 44.36
C PRO A 256 -1.19 19.21 43.29
N ARG A 257 -2.40 19.53 43.77
CA ARG A 257 -3.49 20.17 43.05
C ARG A 257 -2.97 21.34 42.21
N THR A 258 -2.85 21.14 40.91
CA THR A 258 -2.81 22.23 39.93
C THR A 258 -4.24 22.50 39.52
N MET A 259 -4.79 23.62 40.01
CA MET A 259 -6.08 24.14 39.55
C MET A 259 -5.96 24.56 38.08
N MET A 260 -6.81 24.00 37.23
CA MET A 260 -7.10 24.54 35.91
C MET A 260 -8.52 25.13 35.95
N PRO A 261 -8.73 26.33 35.39
CA PRO A 261 -10.01 27.01 35.38
C PRO A 261 -10.99 26.38 34.36
N PRO A 262 -12.31 26.42 34.63
CA PRO A 262 -13.31 25.96 33.68
C PRO A 262 -13.42 26.96 32.53
N THR A 263 -13.11 26.51 31.31
CA THR A 263 -13.43 27.26 30.10
C THR A 263 -14.82 26.82 29.65
N SER A 264 -15.80 27.65 29.99
CA SER A 264 -17.12 27.71 29.38
C SER A 264 -16.95 27.88 27.88
N THR A 265 -17.54 27.01 27.07
CA THR A 265 -17.81 27.33 25.67
C THR A 265 -19.24 26.93 25.41
N ASP A 266 -20.04 27.98 25.28
CA ASP A 266 -21.46 27.97 25.04
C ASP A 266 -21.80 27.20 23.77
N ALA A 267 -22.95 26.54 23.88
CA ALA A 267 -23.73 26.04 22.77
C ALA A 267 -24.10 27.20 21.83
N ASP A 268 -23.97 26.98 20.53
CA ASP A 268 -24.90 27.57 19.59
C ASP A 268 -25.42 26.50 18.64
N ALA A 269 -26.75 26.48 18.61
CA ALA A 269 -27.63 25.70 17.77
C ALA A 269 -27.66 26.24 16.33
N LEU A 270 -28.51 25.62 15.50
CA LEU A 270 -28.90 25.97 14.13
C LEU A 270 -28.05 25.24 13.07
N THR A 271 -28.59 24.50 12.11
CA THR A 271 -29.96 24.38 11.60
C THR A 271 -30.02 23.11 10.77
N SER A 272 -31.05 22.32 11.03
CA SER A 272 -31.60 21.32 10.12
C SER A 272 -32.08 22.05 8.86
N ASP A 273 -31.50 21.77 7.70
CA ASP A 273 -32.11 22.11 6.42
C ASP A 273 -32.31 20.81 5.63
N GLY A 274 -33.59 20.52 5.37
CA GLY A 274 -34.03 19.35 4.65
C GLY A 274 -33.69 19.48 3.18
N PHE A 275 -32.97 18.49 2.66
CA PHE A 275 -32.84 18.33 1.21
C PHE A 275 -33.93 17.35 0.76
N GLU A 276 -34.97 17.91 0.16
CA GLU A 276 -36.07 17.20 -0.49
C GLU A 276 -35.52 16.30 -1.59
N GLY A 277 -35.95 15.03 -1.57
CA GLY A 277 -35.75 14.08 -2.65
C GLY A 277 -36.46 14.58 -3.91
N VAL A 278 -35.69 14.70 -4.99
CA VAL A 278 -36.25 14.85 -6.33
C VAL A 278 -36.08 13.50 -7.02
N ASP A 279 -37.19 12.78 -7.04
CA ASP A 279 -37.37 11.55 -7.78
C ASP A 279 -37.58 11.94 -9.26
N ASP A 280 -36.54 11.92 -10.09
CA ASP A 280 -36.72 12.02 -11.54
C ASP A 280 -36.52 10.64 -12.19
N SER A 281 -37.61 9.90 -12.23
CA SER A 281 -37.77 8.69 -13.02
C SER A 281 -37.96 9.06 -14.48
N THR A 282 -36.90 9.11 -15.26
CA THR A 282 -37.00 9.09 -16.74
C THR A 282 -36.63 7.71 -17.27
N THR A 283 -37.63 6.84 -17.26
CA THR A 283 -37.69 5.62 -18.06
C THR A 283 -37.76 6.01 -19.54
N THR A 284 -36.61 6.03 -20.22
CA THR A 284 -36.59 6.03 -21.70
C THR A 284 -36.57 4.59 -22.21
N GLU A 285 -37.78 4.10 -22.46
CA GLU A 285 -38.10 3.01 -23.36
C GLU A 285 -37.50 3.33 -24.74
N SER A 286 -36.54 2.52 -25.21
CA SER A 286 -36.08 2.57 -26.60
C SER A 286 -36.34 1.22 -27.25
N GLN A 287 -37.29 1.29 -28.18
CA GLN A 287 -37.74 0.26 -29.08
C GLN A 287 -36.61 -0.34 -29.91
N ALA A 288 -36.67 -1.67 -30.02
CA ALA A 288 -36.54 -2.48 -31.22
C ALA A 288 -35.92 -1.84 -32.47
N GLU A 289 -34.81 -2.42 -32.94
CA GLU A 289 -34.61 -2.58 -34.37
C GLU A 289 -34.12 -4.01 -34.66
N ALA A 290 -35.04 -4.81 -35.19
CA ALA A 290 -34.76 -6.11 -35.77
C ALA A 290 -34.08 -5.89 -37.11
N ILE A 291 -32.81 -6.25 -37.24
CA ILE A 291 -32.16 -6.31 -38.55
C ILE A 291 -32.32 -7.72 -39.08
N ASP A 292 -33.21 -7.77 -40.06
CA ASP A 292 -33.60 -8.88 -40.88
C ASP A 292 -32.39 -9.50 -41.61
N ALA A 293 -32.42 -10.82 -41.70
CA ALA A 293 -31.46 -11.64 -42.41
C ALA A 293 -31.60 -11.44 -43.91
N ARG A 294 -30.49 -11.42 -44.64
CA ARG A 294 -30.48 -11.85 -46.04
C ARG A 294 -29.23 -12.67 -46.39
N PRO A 295 -29.40 -13.63 -47.31
CA PRO A 295 -28.52 -14.80 -47.51
C PRO A 295 -27.20 -14.51 -48.19
#